data_AF-A0A8T3QL60-F1
#
_entry.id   AF-A0A8T3QL60-F1
#
_cell.length_a   1.000
_cell.length_b   1.000
_cell.length_c   1.000
_cell.angle_alpha   90.00
_cell.angle_beta   90.00
_cell.angle_gamma   90.00
#
_symmetry.space_group_name_H-M   'P 1'
#
loop_
_entity.id
_entity.type
_entity.pdbx_description
1 polymer ?
#
loop_
_entity_poly.entity_id
_entity_poly.type
_entity_poly.pdbx_seq_one_letter_code
_entity_poly.pdbx_strand_id
1 'polypeptide(L)'
;MLLRLRAGDFDGALLVAMEKVDAAATPEHAAALERARQINAVVGLVGAPLAAIVLVGWALWSWLRFGRDPVYLDDASVHMAGPPEALTPAAAVFVLAGSSSRRALTTALLDIAGRGAIAFREEKHLLGLQKKVGIATEPGEVDPLTRARQLRNDARRLGPAERQIEKKLLALGSGDDGYIKPDKLLELGPSVPAFDRALEGEVVARGWYNQDEPAARQREARHDRGDSAPDRQPAADPPVARCPR
;
A
#
# COMPACT_ATOMS: atom_id res chain seq x y z
N MET A 1 -27.84 -7.11 -65.91
CA MET A 1 -28.06 -8.22 -64.97
C MET A 1 -29.38 -8.06 -64.21
N LEU A 2 -29.52 -7.16 -63.22
CA LEU A 2 -30.73 -7.05 -62.37
C LEU A 2 -32.03 -6.76 -63.14
N LEU A 3 -31.99 -5.94 -64.19
CA LEU A 3 -33.16 -5.63 -65.02
C LEU A 3 -33.65 -6.81 -65.88
N ARG A 4 -32.74 -7.71 -66.32
CA ARG A 4 -33.09 -8.89 -67.14
C ARG A 4 -33.62 -10.05 -66.30
N LEU A 5 -33.06 -10.24 -65.09
CA LEU A 5 -33.60 -11.18 -64.10
C LEU A 5 -35.03 -10.83 -63.69
N ARG A 6 -35.35 -9.53 -63.56
CA ARG A 6 -36.70 -9.06 -63.25
C ARG A 6 -37.70 -9.32 -64.39
N ALA A 7 -37.22 -9.51 -65.62
CA ALA A 7 -38.03 -9.83 -66.79
C ALA A 7 -38.14 -11.35 -67.07
N GLY A 8 -37.55 -12.20 -66.22
CA GLY A 8 -37.54 -13.66 -66.42
C GLY A 8 -36.55 -14.17 -67.47
N ASP A 9 -35.70 -13.30 -68.02
CA ASP A 9 -34.66 -13.65 -69.01
C ASP A 9 -33.37 -14.05 -68.29
N PHE A 10 -33.30 -15.32 -67.90
CA PHE A 10 -32.16 -15.89 -67.19
C PHE A 10 -30.92 -16.04 -68.08
N ASP A 11 -31.09 -16.49 -69.33
CA ASP A 11 -29.98 -16.70 -70.26
C ASP A 11 -29.33 -15.37 -70.64
N GLY A 12 -30.13 -14.34 -70.96
CA GLY A 12 -29.64 -13.00 -71.24
C GLY A 12 -29.06 -12.29 -70.02
N ALA A 13 -29.47 -12.65 -68.81
CA ALA A 13 -28.85 -12.18 -67.58
C ALA A 13 -27.50 -12.87 -67.30
N LEU A 14 -27.39 -14.17 -67.59
CA LEU A 14 -26.18 -14.96 -67.43
C LEU A 14 -25.08 -14.49 -68.39
N LEU A 15 -25.41 -14.26 -69.67
CA LEU A 15 -24.44 -13.75 -70.65
C LEU A 15 -23.88 -12.39 -70.24
N VAL A 16 -24.72 -11.46 -69.78
CA VAL A 16 -24.27 -10.15 -69.28
C VAL A 16 -23.43 -10.27 -68.01
N ALA A 17 -23.70 -11.27 -67.18
CA ALA A 17 -22.88 -11.54 -66.00
C ALA A 17 -21.50 -12.10 -66.39
N MET A 18 -21.45 -13.06 -67.33
CA MET A 18 -20.20 -13.62 -67.86
C MET A 18 -19.35 -12.56 -68.55
N GLU A 19 -19.96 -11.70 -69.37
CA GLU A 19 -19.25 -10.58 -70.02
C GLU A 19 -18.64 -9.61 -69.01
N LYS A 20 -19.35 -9.34 -67.91
CA LYS A 20 -18.82 -8.51 -66.81
C LYS A 20 -17.69 -9.18 -66.04
N VAL A 21 -17.77 -10.50 -65.83
CA VAL A 21 -16.68 -11.26 -65.19
C VAL A 21 -15.46 -11.26 -66.09
N ASP A 22 -15.63 -11.49 -67.40
CA ASP A 22 -14.54 -11.48 -68.38
C ASP A 22 -13.87 -10.09 -68.47
N ALA A 23 -14.68 -9.02 -68.53
CA ALA A 23 -14.19 -7.64 -68.49
C ALA A 23 -13.45 -7.28 -67.18
N ALA A 24 -13.73 -7.96 -66.08
CA ALA A 24 -13.06 -7.78 -64.79
C ALA A 24 -11.87 -8.74 -64.58
N ALA A 25 -11.81 -9.85 -65.33
CA ALA A 25 -10.77 -10.87 -65.26
C ALA A 25 -9.51 -10.48 -66.05
N THR A 26 -9.11 -9.21 -65.96
CA THR A 26 -7.91 -8.72 -66.64
C THR A 26 -6.67 -8.94 -65.77
N PRO A 27 -5.48 -9.10 -66.37
CA PRO A 27 -4.23 -9.30 -65.62
C PRO A 27 -3.91 -8.12 -64.70
N GLU A 28 -4.34 -6.90 -65.05
CA GLU A 28 -4.19 -5.70 -64.22
C GLU A 28 -5.00 -5.80 -62.93
N HIS A 29 -6.25 -6.29 -63.01
CA HIS A 29 -7.11 -6.49 -61.84
C HIS A 29 -6.57 -7.60 -60.93
N ALA A 30 -6.07 -8.70 -61.52
CA ALA A 30 -5.41 -9.77 -60.76
C ALA A 30 -4.17 -9.25 -60.01
N ALA A 31 -3.33 -8.45 -60.67
CA ALA A 31 -2.16 -7.84 -60.05
C ALA A 31 -2.54 -6.85 -58.93
N ALA A 32 -3.63 -6.10 -59.08
CA ALA A 32 -4.12 -5.20 -58.04
C ALA A 32 -4.61 -5.96 -56.79
N LEU A 33 -5.34 -7.06 -56.97
CA LEU A 33 -5.79 -7.92 -55.87
C LEU A 33 -4.61 -8.56 -55.14
N GLU A 34 -3.58 -9.00 -55.86
CA GLU A 34 -2.41 -9.61 -55.24
C GLU A 34 -1.60 -8.58 -54.43
N ARG A 35 -1.45 -7.34 -54.93
CA ARG A 35 -0.88 -6.24 -54.14
C ARG A 35 -1.70 -5.97 -52.88
N ALA A 36 -3.03 -5.96 -52.97
CA ALA A 36 -3.90 -5.73 -51.82
C ALA A 36 -3.73 -6.85 -50.76
N ARG A 37 -3.60 -8.12 -51.19
CA ARG A 37 -3.30 -9.25 -50.30
C ARG A 37 -1.94 -9.12 -49.64
N GLN A 38 -0.90 -8.74 -50.39
CA GLN A 38 0.43 -8.52 -49.85
C GLN A 38 0.43 -7.40 -48.80
N ILE A 39 -0.24 -6.28 -49.08
CA ILE A 39 -0.40 -5.18 -48.12
C ILE A 39 -1.14 -5.67 -46.88
N ASN A 40 -2.26 -6.38 -47.04
CA ASN A 40 -3.03 -6.91 -45.91
C ASN A 40 -2.19 -7.89 -45.07
N ALA A 41 -1.39 -8.74 -45.72
CA ALA A 41 -0.49 -9.66 -45.06
C ALA A 41 0.63 -8.92 -44.29
N VAL A 42 1.23 -7.87 -44.87
CA VAL A 42 2.25 -7.06 -44.18
C VAL A 42 1.65 -6.33 -42.97
N VAL A 43 0.47 -5.73 -43.12
CA VAL A 43 -0.21 -5.05 -42.01
C VAL A 43 -0.56 -6.04 -40.89
N GLY A 44 -1.13 -7.20 -41.24
CA GLY A 44 -1.52 -8.20 -40.26
C GLY A 44 -0.34 -8.90 -39.59
N LEU A 45 0.69 -9.27 -40.34
CA LEU A 45 1.78 -10.12 -39.86
C LEU A 45 2.94 -9.33 -39.24
N VAL A 46 3.13 -8.07 -39.67
CA VAL A 46 4.21 -7.21 -39.15
C VAL A 46 3.62 -6.05 -38.35
N GLY A 47 2.61 -5.37 -38.89
CA GLY A 47 1.98 -4.22 -38.24
C GLY A 47 1.34 -4.56 -36.90
N ALA A 48 0.54 -5.62 -36.84
CA ALA A 48 -0.17 -5.99 -35.60
C ALA A 48 0.77 -6.41 -34.46
N PRO A 49 1.80 -7.27 -34.66
CA PRO A 49 2.75 -7.58 -33.60
C PRO A 49 3.55 -6.35 -33.11
N LEU A 50 3.97 -5.47 -34.02
CA LEU A 50 4.66 -4.23 -33.64
C LEU A 50 3.77 -3.34 -32.77
N ALA A 51 2.51 -3.15 -33.16
CA ALA A 51 1.56 -2.37 -32.36
C ALA A 51 1.33 -3.00 -30.97
N ALA A 52 1.23 -4.32 -30.88
CA ALA A 52 1.11 -5.03 -29.62
C ALA A 52 2.34 -4.82 -28.72
N ILE A 53 3.55 -4.95 -29.27
CA ILE A 53 4.81 -4.70 -28.53
C ILE A 53 4.86 -3.26 -28.01
N VAL A 54 4.49 -2.27 -28.83
CA VAL A 54 4.47 -0.86 -28.44
C VAL A 54 3.46 -0.63 -27.31
N LEU A 55 2.24 -1.17 -27.43
CA LEU A 55 1.21 -1.02 -26.40
C LEU A 55 1.61 -1.68 -25.08
N VAL A 56 2.12 -2.91 -25.12
CA VAL A 56 2.58 -3.64 -23.93
C VAL A 56 3.78 -2.93 -23.30
N GLY A 57 4.75 -2.51 -24.11
CA GLY A 57 5.92 -1.77 -23.65
C GLY A 57 5.53 -0.44 -23.00
N TRP A 58 4.60 0.29 -23.61
CA TRP A 58 4.08 1.54 -23.04
C TRP A 58 3.33 1.31 -21.72
N ALA A 59 2.48 0.28 -21.65
CA ALA A 59 1.78 -0.08 -20.42
C ALA A 59 2.76 -0.46 -19.30
N LEU A 60 3.78 -1.28 -19.60
CA LEU A 60 4.83 -1.66 -18.65
C LEU A 60 5.66 -0.46 -18.22
N TRP A 61 6.04 0.42 -19.14
CA TRP A 61 6.81 1.62 -18.82
C TRP A 61 6.00 2.59 -17.97
N SER A 62 4.73 2.80 -18.30
CA SER A 62 3.80 3.59 -17.50
C SER A 62 3.65 2.99 -16.09
N TRP A 63 3.47 1.68 -15.99
CA TRP A 63 3.41 0.96 -14.71
C TRP A 63 4.70 1.09 -13.90
N LEU A 64 5.87 0.98 -14.53
CA LEU A 64 7.16 1.14 -13.85
C LEU A 64 7.40 2.58 -13.39
N ARG A 65 6.87 3.58 -14.12
CA ARG A 65 7.06 4.99 -13.82
C ARG A 65 6.09 5.53 -12.77
N PHE A 66 4.84 5.07 -12.79
CA PHE A 66 3.78 5.57 -11.92
C PHE A 66 3.34 4.57 -10.84
N GLY A 67 3.71 3.29 -10.94
CA GLY A 67 3.40 2.25 -9.96
C GLY A 67 2.00 1.63 -10.10
N ARG A 68 1.71 0.70 -9.19
CA ARG A 68 0.41 0.00 -9.05
C ARG A 68 -0.65 0.84 -8.34
N ASP A 69 -0.23 1.90 -7.67
CA ASP A 69 -1.11 2.78 -6.93
C ASP A 69 -1.39 4.00 -7.82
N PRO A 70 -2.56 4.10 -8.48
CA PRO A 70 -2.97 5.39 -9.00
C PRO A 70 -2.94 6.35 -7.82
N VAL A 71 -2.49 7.59 -8.04
CA VAL A 71 -2.76 8.66 -7.08
C VAL A 71 -4.28 8.67 -6.94
N TYR A 72 -4.80 8.08 -5.86
CA TYR A 72 -6.12 8.40 -5.38
C TYR A 72 -6.01 9.89 -5.10
N LEU A 73 -6.40 10.70 -6.10
CA LEU A 73 -6.90 12.02 -5.80
C LEU A 73 -7.95 11.76 -4.73
N ASP A 74 -7.69 12.29 -3.56
CA ASP A 74 -8.71 12.70 -2.60
C ASP A 74 -9.72 13.54 -3.38
N ASP A 75 -10.63 12.87 -4.10
CA ASP A 75 -11.80 13.50 -4.65
C ASP A 75 -12.53 14.04 -3.42
N ALA A 76 -12.88 15.33 -3.43
CA ALA A 76 -13.58 15.97 -2.31
C ALA A 76 -14.90 15.26 -1.97
N SER A 77 -15.38 14.37 -2.86
CA SER A 77 -16.54 13.51 -2.67
C SER A 77 -16.26 12.15 -2.00
N VAL A 78 -15.02 11.68 -1.94
CA VAL A 78 -14.64 10.49 -1.16
C VAL A 78 -14.19 10.95 0.21
N HIS A 79 -15.15 11.17 1.10
CA HIS A 79 -14.87 11.27 2.53
C HIS A 79 -14.37 9.90 3.01
N MET A 80 -13.08 9.60 2.80
CA MET A 80 -12.43 8.69 3.72
C MET A 80 -12.57 9.36 5.10
N ALA A 81 -13.25 8.69 6.02
CA ALA A 81 -13.18 9.07 7.42
C ALA A 81 -11.69 9.16 7.73
N GLY A 82 -11.20 10.38 7.97
CA GLY A 82 -9.81 10.58 8.31
C GLY A 82 -9.45 9.66 9.48
N PRO A 83 -8.17 9.28 9.61
CA PRO A 83 -7.76 8.47 10.75
C PRO A 83 -8.32 9.10 12.02
N PRO A 84 -8.88 8.31 12.96
CA PRO A 84 -9.46 8.83 14.19
C PRO A 84 -8.54 9.89 14.81
N GLU A 85 -9.12 10.95 15.37
CA GLU A 85 -8.37 12.14 15.79
C GLU A 85 -7.17 11.86 16.71
N ALA A 86 -7.20 10.72 17.41
CA ALA A 86 -6.18 10.30 18.35
C ALA A 86 -5.32 9.13 17.86
N LEU A 87 -5.51 8.64 16.63
CA LEU A 87 -4.74 7.53 16.08
C LEU A 87 -3.36 8.06 15.69
N THR A 88 -2.37 7.80 16.55
CA THR A 88 -0.98 8.15 16.26
C THR A 88 -0.43 7.27 15.14
N PRO A 89 0.62 7.71 14.44
CA PRO A 89 1.27 6.88 13.43
C PRO A 89 1.75 5.52 13.97
N ALA A 90 2.26 5.45 15.21
CA ALA A 90 2.69 4.20 15.80
C ALA A 90 1.51 3.28 16.16
N ALA A 91 0.41 3.84 16.66
CA ALA A 91 -0.82 3.11 16.92
C ALA A 91 -1.44 2.56 15.63
N ALA A 92 -1.39 3.31 14.53
CA ALA A 92 -1.82 2.81 13.21
C ALA A 92 -0.99 1.60 12.76
N VAL A 93 0.34 1.66 12.92
CA VAL A 93 1.22 0.53 12.63
C VAL A 93 0.94 -0.67 13.53
N PHE A 94 0.67 -0.45 14.81
CA PHE A 94 0.25 -1.51 15.73
C PHE A 94 -1.02 -2.20 15.23
N VAL A 95 -2.08 -1.43 14.94
CA VAL A 95 -3.37 -1.97 14.50
C VAL A 95 -3.21 -2.75 13.19
N LEU A 96 -2.44 -2.24 12.23
CA LEU A 96 -2.16 -2.93 10.97
C LEU A 96 -1.35 -4.22 11.15
N ALA A 97 -0.42 -4.24 12.10
CA ALA A 97 0.44 -5.40 12.36
C ALA A 97 -0.15 -6.41 13.35
N GLY A 98 -1.25 -6.06 14.03
CA GLY A 98 -1.82 -6.83 15.14
C GLY A 98 -0.93 -6.92 16.40
N SER A 99 0.20 -6.21 16.44
CA SER A 99 1.14 -6.31 17.56
C SER A 99 2.11 -5.14 17.59
N SER A 100 2.74 -4.92 18.76
CA SER A 100 3.87 -4.01 18.82
C SER A 100 5.06 -4.61 18.07
N SER A 101 5.72 -3.78 17.29
CA SER A 101 6.84 -4.19 16.45
C SER A 101 7.91 -3.12 16.41
N ARG A 102 9.11 -3.49 15.95
CA ARG A 102 10.18 -2.54 15.66
C ARG A 102 9.70 -1.41 14.74
N ARG A 103 8.78 -1.71 13.80
CA ARG A 103 8.20 -0.71 12.90
C ARG A 103 7.37 0.30 13.68
N ALA A 104 6.55 -0.13 14.64
CA ALA A 104 5.77 0.79 15.48
C ALA A 104 6.68 1.74 16.28
N LEU A 105 7.77 1.23 16.85
CA LEU A 105 8.77 2.05 17.53
C LEU A 105 9.46 3.03 16.57
N THR A 106 9.92 2.57 15.40
CA THR A 106 10.53 3.46 14.40
C THR A 106 9.56 4.55 13.95
N THR A 107 8.29 4.21 13.75
CA THR A 107 7.24 5.16 13.40
C THR A 107 6.97 6.16 14.52
N ALA A 108 7.01 5.75 15.79
CA ALA A 108 6.95 6.65 16.93
C ALA A 108 8.13 7.64 16.93
N LEU A 109 9.36 7.16 16.71
CA LEU A 109 10.54 8.01 16.64
C LEU A 109 10.47 9.00 15.47
N LEU A 110 9.96 8.57 14.32
CA LEU A 110 9.74 9.45 13.17
C LEU A 110 8.66 10.51 13.44
N ASP A 111 7.58 10.16 14.14
CA ASP A 111 6.55 11.12 14.54
C ASP A 111 7.11 12.18 15.50
N ILE A 112 7.86 11.75 16.53
CA ILE A 112 8.55 12.64 17.48
C ILE A 112 9.55 13.55 16.75
N ALA A 113 10.30 13.01 15.77
CA ALA A 113 11.22 13.81 14.95
C ALA A 113 10.50 14.80 14.03
N GLY A 114 9.39 14.37 13.42
CA GLY A 114 8.56 15.21 12.55
C GLY A 114 7.90 16.40 13.28
N ARG A 115 7.83 16.34 14.61
CA ARG A 115 7.40 17.41 15.52
C ARG A 115 8.54 18.32 15.98
N GLY A 116 9.79 17.93 15.70
CA GLY A 116 10.97 18.69 16.11
C GLY A 116 11.36 18.48 17.56
N ALA A 117 10.85 17.45 18.25
CA ALA A 117 11.32 17.09 19.59
C ALA A 117 12.69 16.37 19.56
N ILE A 118 13.01 15.72 18.44
CA ILE A 118 14.33 15.13 18.18
C ILE A 118 14.73 15.33 16.70
N ALA A 119 16.00 15.14 16.37
CA ALA A 119 16.46 15.04 14.98
C ALA A 119 17.49 13.92 14.81
N PHE A 120 17.39 13.17 13.71
CA PHE A 120 18.39 12.17 13.35
C PHE A 120 19.62 12.84 12.72
N ARG A 121 20.80 12.49 13.21
CA ARG A 121 22.07 13.01 12.68
C ARG A 121 22.94 11.84 12.23
N GLU A 122 23.39 11.88 10.98
CA GLU A 122 24.37 10.91 10.47
C GLU A 122 25.77 11.27 10.97
N GLU A 123 26.47 10.30 11.55
CA GLU A 123 27.88 10.43 11.91
C GLU A 123 28.75 9.95 10.76
N LYS A 124 29.60 10.85 10.24
CA LYS A 124 30.61 10.50 9.23
C LYS A 124 31.86 10.00 9.96
N HIS A 125 32.09 8.69 9.95
CA HIS A 125 33.37 8.14 10.39
C HIS A 125 34.47 8.33 9.32
N LEU A 126 35.71 8.48 9.80
CA LEU A 126 36.91 8.88 9.08
C LEU A 126 37.27 8.01 7.84
N LEU A 127 36.57 6.89 7.61
CA LEU A 127 36.80 5.96 6.51
C LEU A 127 35.53 5.51 5.77
N GLY A 128 34.36 6.12 6.01
CA GLY A 128 33.13 5.90 5.23
C GLY A 128 32.52 4.48 5.25
N LEU A 129 33.11 3.54 6.01
CA LEU A 129 32.72 2.12 6.01
C LEU A 129 31.45 1.82 6.83
N GLN A 130 31.07 2.69 7.77
CA GLN A 130 29.83 2.53 8.54
C GLN A 130 29.13 3.87 8.73
N LYS A 131 27.87 3.94 8.26
CA LYS A 131 26.96 5.05 8.51
C LYS A 131 26.20 4.73 9.80
N LYS A 132 26.56 5.40 10.88
CA LYS A 132 25.80 5.34 12.13
C LYS A 132 24.95 6.60 12.26
N VAL A 133 23.79 6.46 12.90
CA VAL A 133 22.83 7.56 13.11
C VAL A 133 22.65 7.76 14.61
N GLY A 134 22.92 8.97 15.09
CA GLY A 134 22.58 9.40 16.44
C GLY A 134 21.33 10.27 16.45
N ILE A 135 20.93 10.71 17.63
CA ILE A 135 19.71 11.49 17.85
C ILE A 135 20.06 12.78 18.61
N ALA A 136 19.82 13.93 18.01
CA ALA A 136 19.82 15.21 18.71
C ALA A 136 18.48 15.39 19.43
N THR A 137 18.51 15.66 20.74
CA THR A 137 17.35 15.99 21.56
C THR A 137 17.09 17.49 21.64
N GLU A 138 18.07 18.30 21.22
CA GLU A 138 17.95 19.75 21.04
C GLU A 138 18.28 20.08 19.57
N PRO A 139 17.35 19.86 18.64
CA PRO A 139 17.58 20.18 17.25
C PRO A 139 17.79 21.68 17.07
N GLY A 140 18.76 22.05 16.23
CA GLY A 140 19.10 23.44 15.95
C GLY A 140 18.00 24.20 15.19
N GLU A 141 18.29 25.45 14.85
CA GLU A 141 17.37 26.32 14.10
C GLU A 141 16.95 25.69 12.77
N VAL A 142 15.65 25.65 12.51
CA VAL A 142 15.05 25.08 11.30
C VAL A 142 14.47 26.16 10.41
N ASP A 143 14.45 25.91 9.10
CA ASP A 143 13.86 26.84 8.14
C ASP A 143 12.34 27.05 8.36
N PRO A 144 11.76 28.17 7.91
CA PRO A 144 10.35 28.48 8.15
C PRO A 144 9.36 27.43 7.62
N LEU A 145 9.69 26.75 6.52
CA LEU A 145 8.83 25.72 5.93
C LEU A 145 8.83 24.45 6.80
N THR A 146 10.00 24.03 7.27
CA THR A 146 10.13 22.93 8.22
C THR A 146 9.42 23.25 9.53
N ARG A 147 9.54 24.48 10.04
CA ARG A 147 8.82 24.92 11.24
C ARG A 147 7.30 24.85 11.05
N ALA A 148 6.78 25.29 9.91
CA ALA A 148 5.35 25.20 9.60
C ALA A 148 4.85 23.75 9.54
N ARG A 149 5.67 22.82 9.02
CA ARG A 149 5.35 21.38 9.01
C ARG A 149 5.33 20.78 10.42
N GLN A 150 6.30 21.14 11.27
CA GLN A 150 6.32 20.71 12.68
C GLN A 150 5.07 21.19 13.43
N LEU A 151 4.70 22.46 13.28
CA LEU A 151 3.49 23.03 13.90
C LEU A 151 2.22 22.30 13.44
N ARG A 152 2.15 21.87 12.18
CA ARG A 152 1.04 21.07 11.66
C ARG A 152 0.97 19.69 12.32
N ASN A 153 2.11 19.06 12.55
CA ASN A 153 2.18 17.76 13.23
C ASN A 153 1.83 17.89 14.73
N ASP A 154 2.25 18.99 15.37
CA ASP A 154 1.96 19.32 16.77
C ASP A 154 0.47 19.53 17.05
N ALA A 155 -0.34 19.85 16.02
CA ALA A 155 -1.78 19.98 16.15
C ALA A 155 -2.45 18.69 16.68
N ARG A 156 -1.85 17.52 16.43
CA ARG A 156 -2.27 16.24 17.02
C ARG A 156 -1.38 15.94 18.22
N ARG A 157 -1.94 15.69 19.40
CA ARG A 157 -1.13 15.35 20.58
C ARG A 157 -0.45 13.99 20.40
N LEU A 158 0.77 13.85 20.92
CA LEU A 158 1.44 12.55 21.07
C LEU A 158 0.58 11.60 21.91
N GLY A 159 0.62 10.30 21.64
CA GLY A 159 0.00 9.27 22.48
C GLY A 159 0.80 9.01 23.76
N PRO A 160 0.27 8.25 24.73
CA PRO A 160 1.00 7.89 25.95
C PRO A 160 2.31 7.15 25.67
N ALA A 161 2.34 6.28 24.66
CA ALA A 161 3.51 5.50 24.30
C ALA A 161 4.63 6.39 23.74
N GLU A 162 4.31 7.28 22.80
CA GLU A 162 5.28 8.21 22.21
C GLU A 162 5.82 9.19 23.25
N ARG A 163 4.97 9.74 24.12
CA ARG A 163 5.42 10.60 25.24
C ARG A 163 6.38 9.88 26.17
N GLN A 164 6.19 8.58 26.39
CA GLN A 164 7.09 7.81 27.24
C GLN A 164 8.47 7.66 26.60
N ILE A 165 8.52 7.36 25.30
CA ILE A 165 9.78 7.28 24.54
C ILE A 165 10.45 8.65 24.44
N GLU A 166 9.70 9.70 24.15
CA GLU A 166 10.19 11.08 24.11
C GLU A 166 10.86 11.45 25.44
N LYS A 167 10.19 11.26 26.58
CA LYS A 167 10.77 11.52 27.91
C LYS A 167 12.06 10.73 28.13
N LYS A 168 12.12 9.48 27.68
CA LYS A 168 13.31 8.64 27.84
C LYS A 168 14.47 9.13 26.95
N LEU A 169 14.18 9.55 25.72
CA LEU A 169 15.17 10.15 24.82
C LEU A 169 15.71 11.45 25.40
N LEU A 170 14.85 12.36 25.83
CA LEU A 170 15.26 13.60 26.47
C LEU A 170 16.14 13.33 27.71
N ALA A 171 15.77 12.36 28.55
CA ALA A 171 16.57 11.97 29.70
C ALA A 171 17.94 11.39 29.32
N LEU A 172 18.04 10.65 28.20
CA LEU A 172 19.31 10.12 27.68
C LEU A 172 20.19 11.22 27.07
N GLY A 173 19.59 12.19 26.36
CA GLY A 173 20.32 13.30 25.72
C GLY A 173 20.74 14.41 26.68
N SER A 174 20.09 14.53 27.84
CA SER A 174 20.39 15.56 28.87
C SER A 174 21.83 15.52 29.41
N GLY A 175 22.53 14.39 29.26
CA GLY A 175 23.91 14.23 29.74
C GLY A 175 25.00 14.54 28.71
N ASP A 176 24.66 14.64 27.42
CA ASP A 176 25.62 14.64 26.30
C ASP A 176 25.38 15.82 25.33
N ASP A 177 25.35 17.06 25.82
CA ASP A 177 25.16 18.27 24.99
C ASP A 177 23.93 18.21 24.06
N GLY A 178 22.86 17.55 24.51
CA GLY A 178 21.63 17.38 23.71
C GLY A 178 21.79 16.41 22.54
N TYR A 179 22.76 15.49 22.58
CA TYR A 179 23.04 14.52 21.51
C TYR A 179 23.30 13.10 22.03
N ILE A 180 22.46 12.16 21.58
CA ILE A 180 22.57 10.73 21.89
C ILE A 180 23.38 10.04 20.79
N LYS A 181 24.57 9.56 21.17
CA LYS A 181 25.43 8.77 20.28
C LYS A 181 24.79 7.43 19.90
N PRO A 182 25.07 6.88 18.70
CA PRO A 182 24.52 5.61 18.23
C PRO A 182 24.67 4.46 19.23
N ASP A 183 25.82 4.36 19.90
CA ASP A 183 26.09 3.27 20.84
C ASP A 183 25.26 3.42 22.14
N LYS A 184 24.93 4.67 22.53
CA LYS A 184 24.03 4.96 23.67
C LYS A 184 22.56 4.72 23.33
N LEU A 185 22.16 4.68 22.05
CA LEU A 185 20.79 4.32 21.67
C LEU A 185 20.42 2.89 22.09
N LEU A 186 21.41 2.01 22.30
CA LEU A 186 21.18 0.68 22.84
C LEU A 186 20.58 0.71 24.26
N GLU A 187 20.80 1.78 25.01
CA GLU A 187 20.21 2.01 26.34
C GLU A 187 18.70 2.29 26.28
N LEU A 188 18.14 2.52 25.08
CA LEU A 188 16.70 2.57 24.88
C LEU A 188 16.05 1.19 24.93
N GLY A 189 16.82 0.11 24.66
CA GLY A 189 16.32 -1.28 24.62
C GLY A 189 15.47 -1.68 25.82
N PRO A 190 15.92 -1.45 27.07
CA PRO A 190 15.13 -1.75 28.28
C PRO A 190 13.79 -0.99 28.39
N SER A 191 13.60 0.11 27.66
CA SER A 191 12.35 0.89 27.68
C SER A 191 11.31 0.40 26.67
N VAL A 192 11.71 -0.41 25.69
CA VAL A 192 10.83 -0.92 24.63
C VAL A 192 9.63 -1.72 25.19
N PRO A 193 9.79 -2.64 26.18
CA PRO A 193 8.63 -3.35 26.74
C PRO A 193 7.62 -2.45 27.47
N ALA A 194 8.05 -1.27 27.93
CA ALA A 194 7.14 -0.30 28.53
C ALA A 194 6.38 0.48 27.46
N PHE A 195 7.07 0.87 26.38
CA PHE A 195 6.44 1.44 25.18
C PHE A 195 5.40 0.47 24.58
N ASP A 196 5.75 -0.81 24.41
CA ASP A 196 4.85 -1.81 23.84
C ASP A 196 3.55 -1.93 24.66
N ARG A 197 3.66 -2.00 25.99
CA ARG A 197 2.52 -2.05 26.90
C ARG A 197 1.68 -0.77 26.87
N ALA A 198 2.34 0.40 26.79
CA ALA A 198 1.63 1.68 26.70
C ALA A 198 0.88 1.80 25.37
N LEU A 199 1.47 1.32 24.28
CA LEU A 199 0.87 1.33 22.94
C LEU A 199 -0.30 0.37 22.85
N GLU A 200 -0.15 -0.87 23.33
CA GLU A 200 -1.22 -1.85 23.42
C GLU A 200 -2.37 -1.33 24.30
N GLY A 201 -2.03 -0.80 25.48
CA GLY A 201 -3.02 -0.23 26.40
C GLY A 201 -3.81 0.92 25.76
N GLU A 202 -3.15 1.78 24.97
CA GLU A 202 -3.84 2.85 24.25
C GLU A 202 -4.81 2.32 23.19
N VAL A 203 -4.38 1.41 22.31
CA VAL A 203 -5.24 0.91 21.23
C VAL A 203 -6.42 0.09 21.76
N VAL A 204 -6.23 -0.64 22.87
CA VAL A 204 -7.30 -1.39 23.56
C VAL A 204 -8.25 -0.42 24.25
N ALA A 205 -7.74 0.55 25.01
CA ALA A 205 -8.59 1.53 25.72
C ALA A 205 -9.47 2.34 24.76
N ARG A 206 -9.01 2.52 23.51
CA ARG A 206 -9.76 3.22 22.45
C ARG A 206 -10.64 2.30 21.60
N GLY A 207 -10.63 0.99 21.85
CA GLY A 207 -11.44 0.00 21.13
C GLY A 207 -10.99 -0.24 19.68
N TRP A 208 -9.77 0.12 19.32
CA TRP A 208 -9.20 -0.13 17.99
C TRP A 208 -8.58 -1.51 17.85
N TYR A 209 -8.32 -2.15 18.99
CA TYR A 209 -7.81 -3.50 19.06
C TYR A 209 -8.55 -4.24 20.18
N ASN A 210 -9.21 -5.34 19.82
CA ASN A 210 -9.81 -6.22 20.83
C ASN A 210 -8.68 -7.09 21.40
N GLN A 211 -8.50 -7.03 22.72
CA GLN A 211 -7.46 -7.77 23.40
C GLN A 211 -7.80 -9.26 23.37
N ASP A 212 -7.14 -10.05 22.50
CA ASP A 212 -7.32 -11.52 22.50
C ASP A 212 -6.14 -12.34 21.92
N GLU A 213 -4.92 -11.80 21.82
CA GLU A 213 -3.81 -12.55 21.20
C GLU A 213 -2.86 -13.34 22.13
N PRO A 214 -2.59 -12.97 23.40
CA PRO A 214 -1.75 -13.84 24.24
C PRO A 214 -2.46 -15.18 24.51
N ALA A 215 -3.79 -15.17 24.62
CA ALA A 215 -4.59 -16.37 24.80
C ALA A 215 -4.73 -17.19 23.51
N ALA A 216 -4.85 -16.55 22.34
CA ALA A 216 -4.92 -17.24 21.05
C ALA A 216 -3.60 -17.94 20.70
N ARG A 217 -2.45 -17.26 20.86
CA ARG A 217 -1.13 -17.89 20.64
C ARG A 217 -0.81 -18.96 21.69
N GLN A 218 -1.27 -18.80 22.93
CA GLN A 218 -1.13 -19.87 23.94
C GLN A 218 -2.05 -21.07 23.68
N ARG A 219 -3.23 -20.87 23.07
CA ARG A 219 -4.12 -21.95 22.61
C ARG A 219 -3.53 -22.68 21.41
N GLU A 220 -3.02 -21.96 20.42
CA GLU A 220 -2.35 -22.53 19.25
C GLU A 220 -1.08 -23.28 19.67
N ALA A 221 -0.25 -22.71 20.57
CA ALA A 221 0.92 -23.37 21.13
C ALA A 221 0.60 -24.50 22.14
N ARG A 222 -0.63 -24.60 22.67
CA ARG A 222 -1.12 -25.76 23.45
C ARG A 222 -1.66 -26.85 22.54
N HIS A 223 -2.35 -26.45 21.47
CA HIS A 223 -2.87 -27.35 20.45
C HIS A 223 -1.73 -28.09 19.74
N ASP A 224 -0.67 -27.37 19.36
CA ASP A 224 0.55 -27.95 18.78
C ASP A 224 1.36 -28.82 19.78
N ARG A 225 1.19 -28.61 21.09
CA ARG A 225 1.82 -29.43 22.15
C ARG A 225 1.00 -30.63 22.59
N GLY A 226 -0.21 -30.83 22.05
CA GLY A 226 -1.07 -31.97 22.40
C GLY A 226 -1.68 -31.90 23.81
N ASP A 227 -1.51 -30.80 24.55
CA ASP A 227 -2.07 -30.59 25.89
C ASP A 227 -3.54 -30.13 25.78
N SER A 228 -4.39 -31.00 25.24
CA SER A 228 -5.84 -30.83 25.30
C SER A 228 -6.32 -31.26 26.68
N ALA A 229 -6.50 -30.30 27.59
CA ALA A 229 -7.24 -30.57 28.83
C ALA A 229 -8.68 -30.99 28.45
N PRO A 230 -9.26 -32.01 29.11
CA PRO A 230 -10.60 -32.47 28.79
C PRO A 230 -11.61 -31.33 28.98
N ASP A 231 -12.44 -31.12 27.96
CA ASP A 231 -13.56 -30.17 27.97
C ASP A 231 -14.35 -30.32 29.27
N ARG A 232 -14.36 -29.26 30.09
CA ARG A 232 -15.37 -29.13 31.13
C ARG A 232 -16.71 -28.95 30.42
N GLN A 233 -17.54 -29.98 30.49
CA GLN A 233 -18.96 -29.88 30.15
C GLN A 233 -19.57 -28.62 30.77
N PRO A 234 -20.27 -27.78 29.99
CA PRO A 234 -20.95 -26.63 30.54
C PRO A 234 -21.99 -27.11 31.55
N ALA A 235 -21.93 -26.55 32.76
CA ALA A 235 -22.92 -26.80 33.80
C ALA A 235 -24.31 -26.40 33.29
N ALA A 236 -25.29 -27.27 33.53
CA ALA A 236 -26.67 -27.08 33.15
C ALA A 236 -27.21 -25.72 33.62
N ASP A 237 -27.93 -25.03 32.74
CA ASP A 237 -28.57 -23.75 33.02
C ASP A 237 -29.56 -23.88 34.19
N PRO A 238 -29.54 -22.95 35.17
CA PRO A 238 -30.55 -22.91 36.21
C PRO A 238 -31.92 -22.49 35.64
N PRO A 239 -33.03 -22.99 36.21
CA PRO A 239 -34.37 -22.74 35.69
C PRO A 239 -34.78 -21.26 35.82
N VAL A 240 -35.27 -20.71 34.72
CA VAL A 240 -35.80 -19.35 34.61
C VAL A 240 -37.09 -19.24 35.44
N ALA A 241 -37.03 -18.47 36.54
CA ALA A 241 -38.20 -18.12 37.34
C ALA A 241 -39.12 -17.18 36.55
N ARG A 242 -40.37 -17.60 36.33
CA ARG A 242 -41.42 -16.77 35.72
C ARG A 242 -41.97 -15.78 36.76
N CYS A 243 -41.99 -14.49 36.43
CA CYS A 243 -42.73 -13.49 37.22
C CYS A 243 -44.25 -13.73 37.12
N PRO A 244 -44.99 -13.65 38.24
CA PRO A 244 -46.46 -13.63 38.22
C PRO A 244 -46.98 -12.26 37.74
N ARG A 245 -48.14 -12.30 37.07
CA ARG A 245 -48.89 -11.15 36.55
C ARG A 245 -49.58 -10.36 37.65
#